data_AF-A0A1E3WLH6-F1
#
_entry.id   AF-A0A1E3WLH6-F1
#
_cell.length_a   1.000
_cell.length_b   1.000
_cell.length_c   1.000
_cell.angle_alpha   90.00
_cell.angle_beta   90.00
_cell.angle_gamma   90.00
#
_symmetry.space_group_name_H-M   'P 1'
#
loop_
_entity.id
_entity.type
_entity.pdbx_description
1 polymer ?
#
loop_
_entity_poly.entity_id
_entity_poly.type
_entity_poly.pdbx_seq_one_letter_code
_entity_poly.pdbx_strand_id
1 'polypeptide(L)'
;MVFNKCISLRNLLAISVIIFVSACTDYKDDIPLFESYISENINKISDDPYISSTYKPGEPLFMFLSQMQRNRADFRLLELLIEQGDTDAMVWWSMINVGNIELRNLVLERFYRAMSAGNPYAALQLSDAGEACQWLGQRSLSSRAAIDIGVKPKKEFKVCSKEYWDLAVEGFKKQADQGDLRAQYFLLFSVRPGQPKPKLATMLREDYINEIIRFSNQHYYKPLMDYVDSILVWDSESKQFESQNDDVYNLAVQLLTIAANNNYLPAIYLLSVASDNRESMLEKGLKLGGVNSITHKLLDSKRPSDDRCFYNYLHKDVTGDFLVHREQLSPEQIIEIESKVNEFVKKTHYPIYIDALTPSAKWRDQ
;
A
#
# COMPACT_ATOMS: atom_id res chain seq x y z
N MET A 1 -38.41 -14.35 14.58
CA MET A 1 -38.31 -13.05 13.89
C MET A 1 -36.82 -12.75 13.79
N VAL A 2 -36.22 -13.20 12.69
CA VAL A 2 -34.77 -13.13 12.44
C VAL A 2 -34.43 -11.69 12.08
N PHE A 3 -33.68 -11.00 12.95
CA PHE A 3 -33.19 -9.66 12.67
C PHE A 3 -32.01 -9.75 11.71
N ASN A 4 -32.28 -9.55 10.42
CA ASN A 4 -31.27 -9.18 9.43
C ASN A 4 -30.74 -7.78 9.79
N LYS A 5 -29.59 -7.71 10.46
CA LYS A 5 -28.78 -6.48 10.46
C LYS A 5 -28.00 -6.44 9.14
N CYS A 6 -28.62 -5.94 8.07
CA CYS A 6 -27.85 -5.33 7.00
C CYS A 6 -27.16 -4.09 7.59
N ILE A 7 -25.82 -4.09 7.62
CA ILE A 7 -25.03 -2.92 7.99
C ILE A 7 -25.39 -1.80 7.01
N SER A 8 -26.16 -0.84 7.50
CA SER A 8 -26.50 0.39 6.79
C SER A 8 -25.23 1.23 6.69
N LEU A 9 -24.61 1.28 5.50
CA LEU A 9 -23.62 2.29 5.14
C LEU A 9 -24.21 3.69 5.35
N ARG A 10 -23.94 4.29 6.52
CA ARG A 10 -24.23 5.70 6.81
C ARG A 10 -22.96 6.51 6.53
N ASN A 11 -23.00 7.23 5.40
CA ASN A 11 -22.33 8.51 5.14
C ASN A 11 -20.89 8.71 5.65
N LEU A 12 -19.91 8.48 4.78
CA LEU A 12 -18.70 9.30 4.72
C LEU A 12 -18.23 9.41 3.27
N LEU A 13 -18.31 10.62 2.74
CA LEU A 13 -17.74 11.04 1.46
C LEU A 13 -16.22 10.98 1.56
N ALA A 14 -15.64 9.83 1.25
CA ALA A 14 -14.26 9.70 0.78
C ALA A 14 -14.33 8.89 -0.51
N ILE A 15 -13.87 9.48 -1.61
CA ILE A 15 -13.88 8.86 -2.94
C ILE A 15 -12.82 7.74 -2.93
N SER A 16 -13.17 6.58 -2.41
CA SER A 16 -12.60 5.30 -2.81
C SER A 16 -13.65 4.67 -3.73
N VAL A 17 -13.35 4.52 -5.01
CA VAL A 17 -14.18 3.69 -5.90
C VAL A 17 -13.83 2.24 -5.60
N ILE A 18 -14.28 1.76 -4.43
CA ILE A 18 -14.43 0.33 -4.17
C ILE A 18 -15.85 0.01 -4.59
N ILE A 19 -15.98 -0.66 -5.74
CA ILE A 19 -17.26 -1.11 -6.24
C ILE A 19 -17.75 -2.22 -5.31
N PHE A 20 -18.58 -1.86 -4.35
CA PHE A 20 -19.33 -2.80 -3.54
C PHE A 20 -20.13 -3.72 -4.46
N VAL A 21 -19.88 -5.02 -4.39
CA VAL A 21 -20.82 -6.03 -4.87
C VAL A 21 -22.02 -5.99 -3.93
N SER A 22 -23.01 -5.15 -4.26
CA SER A 22 -24.28 -5.03 -3.55
C SER A 22 -25.27 -6.13 -3.93
N ALA A 23 -24.81 -7.38 -3.84
CA ALA A 23 -25.68 -8.52 -3.55
C ALA A 23 -25.20 -9.03 -2.18
N CYS A 24 -26.12 -9.33 -1.24
CA CYS A 24 -25.76 -9.88 0.07
C CYS A 24 -24.90 -11.14 -0.14
N THR A 25 -23.59 -10.97 -0.16
CA THR A 25 -22.63 -12.05 -0.33
C THR A 25 -22.46 -12.64 1.04
N ASP A 26 -22.87 -13.90 1.21
CA ASP A 26 -22.60 -14.61 2.44
C ASP A 26 -21.15 -15.11 2.38
N TYR A 27 -20.24 -14.39 3.04
CA TYR A 27 -18.82 -14.74 3.03
C TYR A 27 -18.53 -16.07 3.74
N LYS A 28 -19.54 -16.65 4.42
CA LYS A 28 -19.45 -17.99 4.98
C LYS A 28 -19.20 -19.05 3.91
N ASP A 29 -19.75 -18.86 2.70
CA ASP A 29 -19.58 -19.79 1.59
C ASP A 29 -18.14 -19.82 1.05
N ASP A 30 -17.32 -18.82 1.39
CA ASP A 30 -15.92 -18.76 0.98
C ASP A 30 -14.99 -19.57 1.88
N ILE A 31 -15.40 -19.91 3.10
CA ILE A 31 -14.55 -20.62 4.07
C ILE A 31 -14.02 -21.95 3.49
N PRO A 32 -14.87 -22.83 2.91
CA PRO A 32 -14.39 -24.09 2.33
C PRO A 32 -13.41 -23.87 1.16
N LEU A 33 -13.54 -22.75 0.45
CA LEU A 33 -12.68 -22.44 -0.71
C LEU A 33 -11.24 -22.09 -0.29
N PHE A 34 -11.06 -21.58 0.94
CA PHE A 34 -9.73 -21.30 1.50
C PHE A 34 -9.14 -22.44 2.33
N GLU A 35 -9.92 -23.49 2.65
CA GLU A 35 -9.54 -24.50 3.65
C GLU A 35 -8.18 -25.19 3.34
N SER A 36 -7.98 -25.65 2.10
CA SER A 36 -6.71 -26.27 1.69
C SER A 36 -5.56 -25.29 1.81
N TYR A 37 -5.72 -24.07 1.26
CA TYR A 37 -4.71 -23.03 1.31
C TYR A 37 -4.31 -22.67 2.74
N ILE A 38 -5.28 -22.55 3.65
CA ILE A 38 -5.03 -22.26 5.06
C ILE A 38 -4.29 -23.41 5.72
N SER A 39 -4.80 -24.64 5.59
CA SER A 39 -4.19 -25.83 6.22
C SER A 39 -2.72 -26.02 5.80
N GLU A 40 -2.40 -25.74 4.55
CA GLU A 40 -1.05 -25.88 4.00
C GLU A 40 -0.10 -24.76 4.42
N ASN A 41 -0.59 -23.56 4.72
CA ASN A 41 0.28 -22.37 4.83
C ASN A 41 0.24 -21.66 6.18
N ILE A 42 -0.77 -21.90 7.02
CA ILE A 42 -0.94 -21.18 8.30
C ILE A 42 0.24 -21.35 9.26
N ASN A 43 0.94 -22.48 9.20
CA ASN A 43 2.08 -22.79 10.05
C ASN A 43 3.45 -22.56 9.37
N LYS A 44 3.47 -22.13 8.10
CA LYS A 44 4.71 -21.85 7.37
C LYS A 44 5.16 -20.43 7.67
N ILE A 45 6.34 -20.27 8.26
CA ILE A 45 6.96 -18.98 8.57
C ILE A 45 8.17 -18.81 7.67
N SER A 46 8.25 -17.67 6.97
CA SER A 46 9.40 -17.37 6.11
C SER A 46 10.53 -16.74 6.92
N ASP A 47 11.73 -17.30 6.76
CA ASP A 47 12.97 -16.70 7.27
C ASP A 47 13.51 -15.58 6.36
N ASP A 48 13.02 -15.46 5.11
CA ASP A 48 13.38 -14.36 4.21
C ASP A 48 12.55 -13.11 4.56
N PRO A 49 13.17 -12.05 5.10
CA PRO A 49 12.46 -10.82 5.48
C PRO A 49 11.93 -10.04 4.29
N TYR A 50 12.36 -10.36 3.06
CA TYR A 50 11.96 -9.70 1.82
C TYR A 50 11.09 -10.58 0.92
N ILE A 51 10.57 -11.71 1.43
CA ILE A 51 9.82 -12.68 0.61
C ILE A 51 8.59 -12.05 -0.06
N SER A 52 7.87 -11.18 0.65
CA SER A 52 6.70 -10.44 0.15
C SER A 52 7.04 -9.02 -0.32
N SER A 53 8.33 -8.71 -0.49
CA SER A 53 8.77 -7.38 -0.86
C SER A 53 8.59 -7.15 -2.36
N THR A 54 7.83 -6.11 -2.74
CA THR A 54 7.60 -5.70 -4.14
C THR A 54 8.91 -5.40 -4.85
N TYR A 55 9.85 -4.79 -4.13
CA TYR A 55 11.21 -4.57 -4.60
C TYR A 55 12.19 -5.18 -3.60
N LYS A 56 13.22 -5.86 -4.07
CA LYS A 56 14.24 -6.55 -3.25
C LYS A 56 15.53 -5.74 -3.16
N PRO A 57 16.34 -5.95 -2.11
CA PRO A 57 17.66 -5.33 -2.01
C PRO A 57 18.50 -5.56 -3.27
N GLY A 58 19.10 -4.48 -3.79
CA GLY A 58 19.86 -4.49 -5.04
C GLY A 58 19.07 -4.03 -6.26
N GLU A 59 17.73 -4.02 -6.22
CA GLU A 59 16.93 -3.44 -7.29
C GLU A 59 16.98 -1.89 -7.26
N PRO A 60 16.92 -1.21 -8.42
CA PRO A 60 17.17 0.23 -8.53
C PRO A 60 16.31 1.09 -7.59
N LEU A 61 15.01 0.78 -7.49
CA LEU A 61 14.06 1.56 -6.69
C LEU A 61 13.99 1.16 -5.21
N PHE A 62 14.66 0.07 -4.81
CA PHE A 62 14.55 -0.47 -3.45
C PHE A 62 14.87 0.58 -2.39
N MET A 63 16.04 1.22 -2.49
CA MET A 63 16.48 2.17 -1.46
C MET A 63 15.55 3.38 -1.35
N PHE A 64 15.08 3.91 -2.48
CA PHE A 64 14.15 5.03 -2.50
C PHE A 64 12.80 4.67 -1.87
N LEU A 65 12.17 3.57 -2.30
CA LEU A 65 10.84 3.18 -1.82
C LEU A 65 10.85 2.75 -0.36
N SER A 66 11.91 2.06 0.07
CA SER A 66 12.13 1.72 1.49
C SER A 66 12.22 2.96 2.37
N GLN A 67 12.87 4.03 1.91
CA GLN A 67 12.91 5.31 2.62
C GLN A 67 11.56 6.05 2.54
N MET A 68 10.90 6.01 1.38
CA MET A 68 9.63 6.69 1.17
C MET A 68 8.51 6.16 2.07
N GLN A 69 8.38 4.84 2.21
CA GLN A 69 7.41 4.24 3.15
C GLN A 69 7.60 4.73 4.59
N ARG A 70 8.83 5.09 4.95
CA ARG A 70 9.19 5.60 6.28
C ARG A 70 9.26 7.12 6.36
N ASN A 71 8.72 7.85 5.38
CA ASN A 71 8.75 9.31 5.36
C ASN A 71 10.18 9.93 5.33
N ARG A 72 11.17 9.19 4.80
CA ARG A 72 12.58 9.63 4.68
C ARG A 72 13.11 9.66 3.25
N ALA A 73 12.23 9.73 2.25
CA ALA A 73 12.60 9.66 0.84
C ALA A 73 13.70 10.67 0.46
N ASP A 74 14.85 10.18 -0.02
CA ASP A 74 15.85 11.02 -0.70
C ASP A 74 15.57 11.05 -2.21
N PHE A 75 14.99 12.16 -2.67
CA PHE A 75 14.63 12.35 -4.08
C PHE A 75 15.83 12.33 -5.04
N ARG A 76 17.06 12.55 -4.56
CA ARG A 76 18.27 12.45 -5.39
C ARG A 76 18.45 11.04 -5.95
N LEU A 77 17.97 10.02 -5.22
CA LEU A 77 18.00 8.63 -5.67
C LEU A 77 17.12 8.42 -6.91
N LEU A 78 15.93 9.03 -6.94
CA LEU A 78 15.08 8.99 -8.14
C LEU A 78 15.67 9.79 -9.29
N GLU A 79 16.21 10.98 -9.03
CA GLU A 79 16.78 11.81 -10.09
C GLU A 79 17.93 11.11 -10.83
N LEU A 80 18.84 10.44 -10.10
CA LEU A 80 19.92 9.65 -10.71
C LEU A 80 19.39 8.54 -11.63
N LEU A 81 18.31 7.86 -11.25
CA LEU A 81 17.69 6.82 -12.08
C LEU A 81 17.00 7.44 -13.31
N ILE A 82 16.36 8.59 -13.15
CA ILE A 82 15.71 9.32 -14.26
C ILE A 82 16.73 9.82 -15.29
N GLU A 83 17.89 10.28 -14.84
CA GLU A 83 19.02 10.65 -15.70
C GLU A 83 19.54 9.44 -16.51
N GLN A 84 19.49 8.24 -15.93
CA GLN A 84 19.83 6.98 -16.59
C GLN A 84 18.70 6.45 -17.49
N GLY A 85 17.56 7.12 -17.55
CA GLY A 85 16.43 6.74 -18.40
C GLY A 85 15.47 5.74 -17.78
N ASP A 86 15.54 5.49 -16.47
CA ASP A 86 14.63 4.58 -15.76
C ASP A 86 13.19 5.12 -15.78
N THR A 87 12.31 4.38 -16.44
CA THR A 87 10.92 4.80 -16.64
C THR A 87 10.05 4.63 -15.39
N ASP A 88 10.37 3.68 -14.51
CA ASP A 88 9.63 3.50 -13.26
C ASP A 88 9.98 4.62 -12.28
N ALA A 89 11.24 5.04 -12.24
CA ALA A 89 11.66 6.21 -11.48
C ALA A 89 10.96 7.49 -11.96
N MET A 90 10.79 7.67 -13.28
CA MET A 90 9.99 8.77 -13.84
C MET A 90 8.54 8.72 -13.37
N VAL A 91 7.92 7.54 -13.38
CA VAL A 91 6.54 7.34 -12.90
C VAL A 91 6.42 7.69 -11.42
N TRP A 92 7.28 7.11 -10.57
CA TRP A 92 7.26 7.38 -9.13
C TRP A 92 7.45 8.87 -8.82
N TRP A 93 8.45 9.50 -9.43
CA TRP A 93 8.69 10.92 -9.24
C TRP A 93 7.49 11.76 -9.66
N SER A 94 6.91 11.46 -10.81
CA SER A 94 5.77 12.21 -11.34
C SER A 94 4.52 12.04 -10.48
N MET A 95 4.26 10.84 -9.98
CA MET A 95 3.13 10.60 -9.08
C MET A 95 3.29 11.34 -7.74
N ILE A 96 4.51 11.37 -7.17
CA ILE A 96 4.78 12.12 -5.93
C ILE A 96 4.56 13.63 -6.13
N ASN A 97 4.99 14.16 -7.28
CA ASN A 97 4.95 15.59 -7.57
C ASN A 97 3.67 16.04 -8.30
N VAL A 98 2.70 15.14 -8.53
CA VAL A 98 1.54 15.43 -9.38
C VAL A 98 0.67 16.59 -8.89
N GLY A 99 0.62 16.79 -7.56
CA GLY A 99 -0.07 17.91 -6.93
C GLY A 99 0.71 19.22 -6.93
N ASN A 100 2.01 19.21 -7.23
CA ASN A 100 2.85 20.40 -7.26
C ASN A 100 2.63 21.16 -8.58
N ILE A 101 2.00 22.33 -8.47
CA ILE A 101 1.63 23.16 -9.62
C ILE A 101 2.88 23.68 -10.37
N GLU A 102 3.95 24.03 -9.67
CA GLU A 102 5.16 24.58 -10.30
C GLU A 102 5.90 23.52 -11.14
N LEU A 103 5.87 22.26 -10.67
CA LEU A 103 6.50 21.12 -11.35
C LEU A 103 5.63 20.49 -12.43
N ARG A 104 4.41 21.00 -12.66
CA ARG A 104 3.39 20.39 -13.51
C ARG A 104 3.90 20.02 -14.92
N ASN A 105 4.63 20.93 -15.57
CA ASN A 105 5.15 20.66 -16.92
C ASN A 105 6.21 19.56 -16.91
N LEU A 106 7.04 19.49 -15.87
CA LEU A 106 8.06 18.45 -15.70
C LEU A 106 7.43 17.10 -15.37
N VAL A 107 6.39 17.08 -14.52
CA VAL A 107 5.56 15.89 -14.23
C VAL A 107 4.98 15.31 -15.51
N LEU A 108 4.36 16.16 -16.34
CA LEU A 108 3.81 15.76 -17.64
C LEU A 108 4.90 15.21 -18.55
N GLU A 109 6.02 15.94 -18.71
CA GLU A 109 7.13 15.50 -19.55
C GLU A 109 7.65 14.11 -19.15
N ARG A 110 7.83 13.86 -17.85
CA ARG A 110 8.31 12.57 -17.33
C ARG A 110 7.31 11.44 -17.55
N PHE A 111 6.01 11.67 -17.31
CA PHE A 111 4.99 10.68 -17.65
C PHE A 111 4.97 10.39 -19.16
N TYR A 112 5.07 11.42 -20.00
CA TYR A 112 5.09 11.26 -21.45
C TYR A 112 6.30 10.47 -21.94
N ARG A 113 7.49 10.76 -21.41
CA ARG A 113 8.72 10.03 -21.72
C ARG A 113 8.60 8.56 -21.33
N ALA A 114 8.15 8.27 -20.11
CA ALA A 114 7.96 6.91 -19.63
C ALA A 114 6.90 6.14 -20.45
N MET A 115 5.76 6.78 -20.73
CA MET A 115 4.70 6.19 -21.56
C MET A 115 5.19 5.91 -22.99
N SER A 116 5.92 6.86 -23.60
CA SER A 116 6.48 6.69 -24.95
C SER A 116 7.52 5.58 -25.03
N ALA A 117 8.22 5.32 -23.92
CA ALA A 117 9.13 4.18 -23.77
C ALA A 117 8.39 2.86 -23.45
N GLY A 118 7.06 2.85 -23.41
CA GLY A 118 6.24 1.66 -23.21
C GLY A 118 5.87 1.35 -21.76
N ASN A 119 6.10 2.27 -20.81
CA ASN A 119 5.73 2.05 -19.41
C ASN A 119 4.19 2.13 -19.22
N PRO A 120 3.52 1.03 -18.83
CA PRO A 120 2.05 1.01 -18.71
C PRO A 120 1.54 1.81 -17.51
N TYR A 121 2.32 1.98 -16.45
CA TYR A 121 1.94 2.80 -15.30
C TYR A 121 1.86 4.28 -15.69
N ALA A 122 2.78 4.75 -16.53
CA ALA A 122 2.72 6.12 -17.05
C ALA A 122 1.48 6.35 -17.93
N ALA A 123 1.17 5.40 -18.81
CA ALA A 123 -0.05 5.43 -19.62
C ALA A 123 -1.31 5.44 -18.73
N LEU A 124 -1.33 4.60 -17.69
CA LEU A 124 -2.42 4.54 -16.72
C LEU A 124 -2.63 5.88 -16.02
N GLN A 125 -1.55 6.51 -15.52
CA GLN A 125 -1.65 7.80 -14.84
C GLN A 125 -2.17 8.91 -15.77
N LEU A 126 -1.77 8.92 -17.05
CA LEU A 126 -2.27 9.88 -18.04
C LEU A 126 -3.68 9.55 -18.57
N SER A 127 -4.23 8.37 -18.26
CA SER A 127 -5.55 7.94 -18.69
C SER A 127 -6.70 8.61 -17.92
N ASP A 128 -7.94 8.39 -18.36
CA ASP A 128 -9.15 8.83 -17.65
C ASP A 128 -9.43 8.06 -16.35
N ALA A 129 -8.68 6.98 -16.07
CA ALA A 129 -8.77 6.19 -14.84
C ALA A 129 -7.62 6.46 -13.85
N GLY A 130 -6.56 7.13 -14.28
CA GLY A 130 -5.37 7.37 -13.44
C GLY A 130 -5.64 8.39 -12.33
N GLU A 131 -4.97 8.22 -11.18
CA GLU A 131 -5.04 9.17 -10.07
C GLU A 131 -4.57 10.57 -10.51
N ALA A 132 -3.54 10.63 -11.37
CA ALA A 132 -3.04 11.88 -11.90
C ALA A 132 -4.08 12.67 -12.71
N CYS A 133 -5.12 12.04 -13.28
CA CYS A 133 -6.20 12.76 -13.95
C CYS A 133 -6.97 13.69 -13.00
N GLN A 134 -7.08 13.35 -11.71
CA GLN A 134 -7.75 14.19 -10.71
C GLN A 134 -7.02 15.53 -10.49
N TRP A 135 -5.70 15.55 -10.70
CA TRP A 135 -4.83 16.71 -10.53
C TRP A 135 -4.56 17.44 -11.85
N LEU A 136 -4.41 16.68 -12.94
CA LEU A 136 -3.98 17.19 -14.24
C LEU A 136 -5.15 17.48 -15.19
N GLY A 137 -6.33 16.94 -14.93
CA GLY A 137 -7.50 17.14 -15.78
C GLY A 137 -7.95 18.60 -15.84
N GLN A 138 -8.38 19.08 -17.01
CA GLN A 138 -8.71 20.49 -17.25
C GLN A 138 -9.73 21.09 -16.26
N ARG A 139 -10.65 20.27 -15.74
CA ARG A 139 -11.68 20.69 -14.78
C ARG A 139 -11.24 20.61 -13.32
N SER A 140 -10.05 20.08 -13.03
CA SER A 140 -9.53 20.01 -11.67
C SER A 140 -9.28 21.39 -11.09
N LEU A 141 -9.37 21.50 -9.76
CA LEU A 141 -9.01 22.74 -9.06
C LEU A 141 -7.55 23.10 -9.28
N SER A 142 -6.64 22.12 -9.26
CA SER A 142 -5.20 22.31 -9.52
C SER A 142 -4.94 22.92 -10.89
N SER A 143 -5.65 22.47 -11.94
CA SER A 143 -5.48 23.04 -13.29
C SER A 143 -5.97 24.48 -13.42
N ARG A 144 -7.06 24.84 -12.72
CA ARG A 144 -7.53 26.22 -12.67
C ARG A 144 -6.53 27.12 -11.94
N ALA A 145 -6.08 26.69 -10.77
CA ALA A 145 -5.06 27.41 -10.00
C ALA A 145 -3.76 27.60 -10.80
N ALA A 146 -3.31 26.56 -11.52
CA ALA A 146 -2.14 26.65 -12.40
C ALA A 146 -2.29 27.77 -13.45
N ILE A 147 -3.45 27.85 -14.10
CA ILE A 147 -3.73 28.90 -15.11
C ILE A 147 -3.71 30.29 -14.48
N ASP A 148 -4.33 30.45 -13.30
CA ASP A 148 -4.43 31.74 -12.61
C ASP A 148 -3.06 32.29 -12.22
N ILE A 149 -2.09 31.42 -11.89
CA ILE A 149 -0.71 31.81 -11.58
C ILE A 149 0.23 31.78 -12.80
N GLY A 150 -0.31 31.60 -14.01
CA GLY A 150 0.45 31.65 -15.26
C GLY A 150 1.13 30.34 -15.68
N VAL A 151 0.97 29.24 -14.94
CA VAL A 151 1.44 27.91 -15.33
C VAL A 151 0.48 27.30 -16.34
N LYS A 152 0.85 27.38 -17.62
CA LYS A 152 0.07 26.78 -18.73
C LYS A 152 0.66 25.42 -19.11
N PRO A 153 -0.14 24.34 -19.10
CA PRO A 153 0.30 23.06 -19.64
C PRO A 153 0.72 23.20 -21.10
N LYS A 154 1.81 22.55 -21.51
CA LYS A 154 2.16 22.45 -22.93
C LYS A 154 1.02 21.77 -23.68
N LYS A 155 0.57 22.37 -24.80
CA LYS A 155 -0.60 21.91 -25.56
C LYS A 155 -0.43 20.49 -26.15
N GLU A 156 0.81 20.06 -26.33
CA GLU A 156 1.16 18.71 -26.81
C GLU A 156 0.82 17.59 -25.80
N PHE A 157 0.67 17.91 -24.51
CA PHE A 157 0.38 16.93 -23.48
C PHE A 157 -1.14 16.76 -23.28
N LYS A 158 -1.69 15.72 -23.91
CA LYS A 158 -3.00 15.14 -23.59
C LYS A 158 -3.00 14.52 -22.17
N VAL A 159 -4.08 14.69 -21.42
CA VAL A 159 -4.26 14.09 -20.08
C VAL A 159 -5.70 13.62 -19.96
N CYS A 160 -5.97 12.71 -19.01
CA CYS A 160 -7.29 12.08 -18.86
C CYS A 160 -7.75 11.41 -20.17
N SER A 161 -6.82 10.78 -20.88
CA SER A 161 -7.08 10.24 -22.22
C SER A 161 -7.67 8.85 -22.16
N LYS A 162 -8.75 8.66 -22.92
CA LYS A 162 -9.35 7.35 -23.13
C LYS A 162 -8.40 6.36 -23.80
N GLU A 163 -7.61 6.84 -24.75
CA GLU A 163 -6.66 6.02 -25.51
C GLU A 163 -5.49 5.55 -24.64
N TYR A 164 -5.09 6.34 -23.63
CA TYR A 164 -4.00 5.94 -22.74
C TYR A 164 -4.41 4.86 -21.76
N TRP A 165 -5.71 4.69 -21.48
CA TRP A 165 -6.19 3.50 -20.80
C TRP A 165 -5.93 2.24 -21.64
N ASP A 166 -6.30 2.27 -22.92
CA ASP A 166 -6.12 1.11 -23.81
C ASP A 166 -4.63 0.78 -23.99
N LEU A 167 -3.78 1.81 -24.08
CA LEU A 167 -2.33 1.66 -24.10
C LEU A 167 -1.79 1.05 -22.79
N ALA A 168 -2.29 1.48 -21.63
CA ALA A 168 -1.92 0.90 -20.34
C ALA A 168 -2.30 -0.59 -20.29
N VAL A 169 -3.53 -0.94 -20.68
CA VAL A 169 -4.01 -2.33 -20.74
C VAL A 169 -3.13 -3.18 -21.65
N GLU A 170 -2.74 -2.68 -22.82
CA GLU A 170 -1.83 -3.41 -23.72
C GLU A 170 -0.45 -3.64 -23.08
N GLY A 171 0.13 -2.61 -22.45
CA GLY A 171 1.41 -2.74 -21.76
C GLY A 171 1.34 -3.70 -20.57
N PHE A 172 0.27 -3.65 -19.78
CA PHE A 172 0.05 -4.60 -18.69
C PHE A 172 -0.17 -6.03 -19.18
N LYS A 173 -0.81 -6.25 -20.34
CA LYS A 173 -0.87 -7.60 -20.94
C LYS A 173 0.52 -8.14 -21.24
N LYS A 174 1.38 -7.33 -21.86
CA LYS A 174 2.78 -7.72 -22.15
C LYS A 174 3.56 -8.08 -20.89
N GLN A 175 3.42 -7.28 -19.83
CA GLN A 175 4.07 -7.56 -18.54
C GLN A 175 3.48 -8.80 -17.85
N ALA A 176 2.15 -8.97 -17.89
CA ALA A 176 1.47 -10.12 -17.32
C ALA A 176 1.87 -11.43 -17.99
N ASP A 177 2.03 -11.44 -19.31
CA ASP A 177 2.53 -12.58 -20.10
C ASP A 177 3.97 -12.97 -19.73
N GLN A 178 4.74 -12.03 -19.17
CA GLN A 178 6.08 -12.26 -18.63
C GLN A 178 6.09 -12.68 -17.15
N GLY A 179 4.91 -12.82 -16.54
CA GLY A 179 4.76 -13.24 -15.15
C GLY A 179 4.67 -12.10 -14.13
N ASP A 180 4.56 -10.83 -14.53
CA ASP A 180 4.41 -9.73 -13.58
C ASP A 180 3.05 -9.80 -12.86
N LEU A 181 3.10 -10.07 -11.55
CA LEU A 181 1.90 -10.21 -10.72
C LEU A 181 1.14 -8.90 -10.53
N ARG A 182 1.81 -7.75 -10.53
CA ARG A 182 1.15 -6.45 -10.40
C ARG A 182 0.37 -6.15 -11.68
N ALA A 183 0.93 -6.50 -12.83
CA ALA A 183 0.24 -6.38 -14.12
C ALA A 183 -0.95 -7.33 -14.22
N GLN A 184 -0.79 -8.60 -13.79
CA GLN A 184 -1.91 -9.55 -13.71
C GLN A 184 -3.02 -9.05 -12.77
N TYR A 185 -2.65 -8.51 -11.62
CA TYR A 185 -3.59 -7.90 -10.68
C TYR A 185 -4.31 -6.72 -11.32
N PHE A 186 -3.60 -5.81 -11.98
CA PHE A 186 -4.22 -4.70 -12.68
C PHE A 186 -5.30 -5.19 -13.67
N LEU A 187 -5.00 -6.18 -14.50
CA LEU A 187 -5.92 -6.70 -15.52
C LEU A 187 -7.15 -7.40 -14.95
N LEU A 188 -7.06 -7.97 -13.75
CA LEU A 188 -8.15 -8.67 -13.10
C LEU A 188 -9.06 -7.72 -12.29
N PHE A 189 -8.44 -6.81 -11.54
CA PHE A 189 -9.10 -6.03 -10.49
C PHE A 189 -9.43 -4.59 -10.90
N SER A 190 -8.77 -4.02 -11.91
CA SER A 190 -8.95 -2.62 -12.26
C SER A 190 -10.20 -2.37 -13.09
N VAL A 191 -10.86 -1.24 -12.82
CA VAL A 191 -12.07 -0.79 -13.51
C VAL A 191 -11.81 0.57 -14.09
N ARG A 192 -12.17 0.73 -15.36
CA ARG A 192 -12.21 2.04 -15.97
C ARG A 192 -13.47 2.79 -15.51
N PRO A 193 -13.37 4.06 -15.09
CA PRO A 193 -14.54 4.86 -14.74
C PRO A 193 -15.60 4.88 -15.86
N GLY A 194 -16.85 4.59 -15.50
CA GLY A 194 -17.99 4.59 -16.43
C GLY A 194 -18.08 3.37 -17.36
N GLN A 195 -17.24 2.35 -17.18
CA GLN A 195 -17.35 1.05 -17.85
C GLN A 195 -18.02 0.00 -16.92
N PRO A 196 -18.43 -1.17 -17.46
CA PRO A 196 -18.91 -2.28 -16.65
C PRO A 196 -17.88 -2.65 -15.57
N LYS A 197 -18.37 -3.35 -14.54
CA LYS A 197 -17.56 -3.84 -13.42
C LYS A 197 -16.32 -4.62 -13.92
N PRO A 198 -15.23 -4.75 -13.12
CA PRO A 198 -13.96 -5.34 -13.58
C PRO A 198 -14.17 -6.77 -14.07
N LYS A 199 -13.18 -7.34 -14.77
CA LYS A 199 -13.21 -8.77 -15.16
C LYS A 199 -13.60 -9.64 -13.95
N LEU A 200 -13.05 -9.31 -12.79
CA LEU A 200 -13.41 -9.89 -11.50
C LEU A 200 -14.93 -9.96 -11.22
N ALA A 201 -15.69 -8.89 -11.48
CA ALA A 201 -17.12 -8.87 -11.17
C ALA A 201 -17.98 -9.74 -12.10
N THR A 202 -17.38 -10.31 -13.15
CA THR A 202 -17.99 -11.33 -14.01
C THR A 202 -17.50 -12.74 -13.70
N MET A 203 -16.53 -12.89 -12.80
CA MET A 203 -16.02 -14.21 -12.39
C MET A 203 -17.01 -14.91 -11.47
N LEU A 204 -17.00 -16.25 -11.54
CA LEU A 204 -17.63 -17.05 -10.50
C LEU A 204 -16.88 -16.82 -9.18
N ARG A 205 -17.59 -16.94 -8.05
CA ARG A 205 -17.02 -16.70 -6.73
C ARG A 205 -15.79 -17.59 -6.46
N GLU A 206 -15.87 -18.86 -6.85
CA GLU A 206 -14.77 -19.82 -6.74
C GLU A 206 -13.53 -19.38 -7.53
N ASP A 207 -13.68 -18.97 -8.79
CA ASP A 207 -12.57 -18.49 -9.60
C ASP A 207 -11.90 -17.25 -8.98
N TYR A 208 -12.69 -16.36 -8.38
CA TYR A 208 -12.16 -15.20 -7.68
C TYR A 208 -11.27 -15.60 -6.49
N ILE A 209 -11.76 -16.51 -5.65
CA ILE A 209 -11.01 -16.99 -4.49
C ILE A 209 -9.75 -17.73 -4.93
N ASN A 210 -9.82 -18.52 -5.99
CA ASN A 210 -8.66 -19.19 -6.59
C ASN A 210 -7.60 -18.20 -7.08
N GLU A 211 -8.00 -17.06 -7.66
CA GLU A 211 -7.04 -16.00 -8.02
C GLU A 211 -6.38 -15.37 -6.79
N ILE A 212 -7.13 -15.09 -5.71
CA ILE A 212 -6.55 -14.60 -4.45
C ILE A 212 -5.50 -15.58 -3.92
N ILE A 213 -5.82 -16.88 -3.91
CA ILE A 213 -4.90 -17.94 -3.48
C ILE A 213 -3.66 -18.00 -4.40
N ARG A 214 -3.85 -17.92 -5.72
CA ARG A 214 -2.75 -17.94 -6.71
C ARG A 214 -1.76 -16.81 -6.51
N PHE A 215 -2.23 -15.59 -6.23
CA PHE A 215 -1.37 -14.47 -5.90
C PHE A 215 -0.67 -14.64 -4.55
N SER A 216 -1.41 -15.11 -3.55
CA SER A 216 -0.88 -15.29 -2.19
C SER A 216 0.18 -16.39 -2.11
N ASN A 217 0.05 -17.46 -2.90
CA ASN A 217 1.07 -18.50 -3.07
C ASN A 217 2.38 -17.98 -3.69
N GLN A 218 2.33 -16.84 -4.39
CA GLN A 218 3.50 -16.16 -4.93
C GLN A 218 3.91 -14.94 -4.08
N HIS A 219 3.40 -14.87 -2.84
CA HIS A 219 3.71 -13.83 -1.86
C HIS A 219 3.33 -12.39 -2.26
N TYR A 220 2.45 -12.24 -3.26
CA TYR A 220 1.82 -10.97 -3.61
C TYR A 220 0.46 -10.86 -2.91
N TYR A 221 0.43 -10.23 -1.74
CA TYR A 221 -0.73 -10.25 -0.84
C TYR A 221 -1.75 -9.13 -1.09
N LYS A 222 -1.56 -8.25 -2.07
CA LYS A 222 -2.53 -7.17 -2.36
C LYS A 222 -3.97 -7.68 -2.58
N PRO A 223 -4.22 -8.74 -3.39
CA PRO A 223 -5.58 -9.28 -3.57
C PRO A 223 -6.16 -9.86 -2.29
N LEU A 224 -5.32 -10.50 -1.47
CA LEU A 224 -5.71 -11.04 -0.16
C LEU A 224 -6.14 -9.90 0.77
N MET A 225 -5.40 -8.78 0.80
CA MET A 225 -5.76 -7.62 1.60
C MET A 225 -7.05 -6.97 1.12
N ASP A 226 -7.27 -6.85 -0.20
CA ASP A 226 -8.52 -6.31 -0.74
C ASP A 226 -9.72 -7.21 -0.34
N TYR A 227 -9.52 -8.53 -0.30
CA TYR A 227 -10.52 -9.47 0.21
C TYR A 227 -10.76 -9.28 1.72
N VAL A 228 -9.69 -9.20 2.53
CA VAL A 228 -9.80 -8.99 3.99
C VAL A 228 -10.53 -7.68 4.30
N ASP A 229 -10.18 -6.57 3.61
CA ASP A 229 -10.84 -5.27 3.76
C ASP A 229 -12.36 -5.35 3.44
N SER A 230 -12.80 -6.34 2.66
CA SER A 230 -14.22 -6.56 2.33
C SER A 230 -15.00 -7.35 3.39
N ILE A 231 -14.31 -8.10 4.27
CA ILE A 231 -14.92 -8.97 5.29
C ILE A 231 -14.61 -8.55 6.72
N LEU A 232 -13.62 -7.67 6.92
CA LEU A 232 -13.18 -7.17 8.21
C LEU A 232 -13.28 -5.64 8.20
N VAL A 233 -14.27 -5.10 8.89
CA VAL A 233 -14.61 -3.67 8.86
C VAL A 233 -14.34 -3.05 10.22
N TRP A 234 -13.63 -1.93 10.24
CA TRP A 234 -13.44 -1.16 11.48
C TRP A 234 -14.74 -0.47 11.88
N ASP A 235 -15.28 -0.81 13.06
CA ASP A 235 -16.36 -0.05 13.67
C ASP A 235 -15.78 1.08 14.54
N SER A 236 -16.10 2.31 14.16
CA SER A 236 -15.65 3.51 14.87
C SER A 236 -16.28 3.67 16.25
N GLU A 237 -17.48 3.11 16.48
CA GLU A 237 -18.17 3.25 17.77
C GLU A 237 -17.57 2.32 18.82
N SER A 238 -17.46 1.03 18.49
CA SER A 238 -16.85 0.02 19.36
C SER A 238 -15.32 0.04 19.36
N LYS A 239 -14.68 0.71 18.38
CA LYS A 239 -13.23 0.80 18.19
C LYS A 239 -12.57 -0.57 18.05
N GLN A 240 -13.21 -1.45 17.31
CA GLN A 240 -12.74 -2.79 17.01
C GLN A 240 -13.12 -3.18 15.59
N PHE A 241 -12.47 -4.21 15.07
CA PHE A 241 -12.90 -4.82 13.83
C PHE A 241 -14.12 -5.70 14.06
N GLU A 242 -15.06 -5.64 13.13
CA GLU A 242 -16.24 -6.49 13.06
C GLU A 242 -16.26 -7.24 11.73
N SER A 243 -16.98 -8.36 11.72
CA SER A 243 -17.27 -9.14 10.53
C SER A 243 -18.74 -9.55 10.52
N GLN A 244 -19.19 -10.19 9.44
CA GLN A 244 -20.56 -10.68 9.30
C GLN A 244 -20.93 -11.67 10.43
N ASN A 245 -19.96 -12.50 10.85
CA ASN A 245 -20.05 -13.43 11.97
C ASN A 245 -18.63 -13.88 12.40
N ASP A 246 -18.55 -14.64 13.50
CA ASP A 246 -17.28 -15.12 14.07
C ASP A 246 -16.51 -16.05 13.12
N ASP A 247 -17.19 -16.87 12.30
CA ASP A 247 -16.53 -17.76 11.34
C ASP A 247 -15.77 -16.95 10.27
N VAL A 248 -16.39 -15.89 9.75
CA VAL A 248 -15.80 -14.99 8.76
C VAL A 248 -14.69 -14.12 9.39
N TYR A 249 -14.86 -13.70 10.64
CA TYR A 249 -13.81 -13.02 11.38
C TYR A 249 -12.57 -13.92 11.53
N ASN A 250 -12.77 -15.19 11.92
CA ASN A 250 -11.69 -16.17 12.05
C ASN A 250 -11.01 -16.46 10.71
N LEU A 251 -11.76 -16.52 9.61
CA LEU A 251 -11.19 -16.60 8.27
C LEU A 251 -10.24 -15.42 8.01
N ALA A 252 -10.67 -14.19 8.26
CA ALA A 252 -9.83 -13.00 8.07
C ALA A 252 -8.52 -13.10 8.89
N VAL A 253 -8.62 -13.51 10.16
CA VAL A 253 -7.46 -13.70 11.05
C VAL A 253 -6.49 -14.76 10.51
N GLN A 254 -7.00 -15.89 10.01
CA GLN A 254 -6.18 -16.95 9.40
C GLN A 254 -5.47 -16.46 8.14
N LEU A 255 -6.18 -15.76 7.25
CA LEU A 255 -5.58 -15.19 6.03
C LEU A 255 -4.49 -14.17 6.35
N LEU A 256 -4.75 -13.27 7.31
CA LEU A 256 -3.75 -12.30 7.79
C LEU A 256 -2.54 -12.98 8.40
N THR A 257 -2.74 -14.06 9.16
CA THR A 257 -1.64 -14.84 9.75
C THR A 257 -0.72 -15.40 8.68
N ILE A 258 -1.25 -15.92 7.57
CA ILE A 258 -0.42 -16.43 6.46
C ILE A 258 0.42 -15.32 5.83
N ALA A 259 -0.18 -14.16 5.55
CA ALA A 259 0.57 -13.02 5.00
C ALA A 259 1.61 -12.47 6.00
N ALA A 260 1.24 -12.37 7.27
CA ALA A 260 2.14 -11.95 8.35
C ALA A 260 3.30 -12.92 8.53
N ASN A 261 3.07 -14.24 8.40
CA ASN A 261 4.12 -15.25 8.43
C ASN A 261 5.12 -15.12 7.29
N ASN A 262 4.70 -14.54 6.17
CA ASN A 262 5.54 -14.19 5.02
C ASN A 262 6.01 -12.72 5.07
N ASN A 263 6.13 -12.14 6.26
CA ASN A 263 6.75 -10.83 6.51
C ASN A 263 6.06 -9.64 5.81
N TYR A 264 4.78 -9.78 5.45
CA TYR A 264 4.00 -8.71 4.86
C TYR A 264 3.48 -7.73 5.93
N LEU A 265 4.16 -6.57 6.04
CA LEU A 265 3.91 -5.56 7.08
C LEU A 265 2.44 -5.13 7.25
N PRO A 266 1.65 -4.88 6.19
CA PRO A 266 0.24 -4.50 6.35
C PRO A 266 -0.59 -5.56 7.09
N ALA A 267 -0.32 -6.85 6.85
CA ALA A 267 -1.00 -7.93 7.55
C ALA A 267 -0.53 -8.06 9.00
N ILE A 268 0.76 -7.87 9.28
CA ILE A 268 1.31 -7.85 10.64
C ILE A 268 0.63 -6.77 11.48
N TYR A 269 0.53 -5.55 10.93
CA TYR A 269 -0.13 -4.45 11.62
C TYR A 269 -1.61 -4.76 11.88
N LEU A 270 -2.36 -5.16 10.85
CA LEU A 270 -3.79 -5.43 10.99
C LEU A 270 -4.05 -6.56 11.99
N LEU A 271 -3.25 -7.62 11.97
CA LEU A 271 -3.33 -8.73 12.92
C LEU A 271 -2.99 -8.30 14.36
N SER A 272 -2.12 -7.32 14.54
CA SER A 272 -1.79 -6.77 15.86
C SER A 272 -2.95 -6.01 16.53
N VAL A 273 -3.97 -5.63 15.74
CA VAL A 273 -5.17 -4.92 16.19
C VAL A 273 -6.39 -5.86 16.19
N ALA A 274 -6.44 -6.82 15.26
CA ALA A 274 -7.57 -7.74 15.08
C ALA A 274 -7.42 -9.09 15.82
N SER A 275 -6.37 -9.29 16.63
CA SER A 275 -6.20 -10.56 17.36
C SER A 275 -5.50 -10.36 18.71
N ASP A 276 -5.60 -11.38 19.57
CA ASP A 276 -4.94 -11.40 20.89
C ASP A 276 -3.40 -11.50 20.81
N ASN A 277 -2.84 -11.76 19.62
CA ASN A 277 -1.39 -11.91 19.40
C ASN A 277 -0.66 -10.57 19.21
N ARG A 278 -1.25 -9.48 19.70
CA ARG A 278 -0.77 -8.10 19.53
C ARG A 278 0.73 -7.95 19.75
N GLU A 279 1.23 -8.37 20.92
CA GLU A 279 2.62 -8.14 21.31
C GLU A 279 3.61 -8.84 20.37
N SER A 280 3.34 -10.10 20.02
CA SER A 280 4.16 -10.86 19.07
C SER A 280 4.18 -10.22 17.68
N MET A 281 3.04 -9.71 17.22
CA MET A 281 2.95 -9.03 15.92
C MET A 281 3.69 -7.69 15.93
N LEU A 282 3.61 -6.92 17.01
CA LEU A 282 4.41 -5.70 17.15
C LEU A 282 5.91 -5.99 17.16
N GLU A 283 6.35 -7.03 17.88
CA GLU A 283 7.77 -7.44 17.87
C GLU A 283 8.23 -7.86 16.47
N LYS A 284 7.39 -8.58 15.73
CA LYS A 284 7.66 -8.94 14.35
C LYS A 284 7.77 -7.70 13.46
N GLY A 285 6.80 -6.79 13.57
CA GLY A 285 6.81 -5.54 12.82
C GLY A 285 8.01 -4.65 13.15
N LEU A 286 8.44 -4.58 14.42
CA LEU A 286 9.65 -3.88 14.84
C LEU A 286 10.90 -4.39 14.11
N LYS A 287 11.08 -5.72 13.99
CA LYS A 287 12.23 -6.33 13.29
C LYS A 287 12.23 -6.03 11.79
N LEU A 288 11.05 -5.77 11.24
CA LEU A 288 10.82 -5.38 9.85
C LEU A 288 10.69 -3.85 9.66
N GLY A 289 11.05 -3.07 10.69
CA GLY A 289 11.08 -1.61 10.61
C GLY A 289 9.71 -0.95 10.44
N GLY A 290 8.63 -1.65 10.83
CA GLY A 290 7.27 -1.15 10.76
C GLY A 290 7.06 0.04 11.69
N VAL A 291 6.79 1.20 11.11
CA VAL A 291 6.57 2.47 11.82
C VAL A 291 5.38 2.35 12.76
N ASN A 292 4.30 1.71 12.31
CA ASN A 292 3.14 1.43 13.15
C ASN A 292 3.50 0.63 14.41
N SER A 293 4.39 -0.37 14.30
CA SER A 293 4.82 -1.16 15.45
C SER A 293 5.67 -0.34 16.43
N ILE A 294 6.57 0.51 15.92
CA ILE A 294 7.37 1.44 16.72
C ILE A 294 6.46 2.42 17.47
N THR A 295 5.50 3.02 16.76
CA THR A 295 4.51 3.95 17.31
C THR A 295 3.72 3.31 18.45
N HIS A 296 3.19 2.11 18.24
CA HIS A 296 2.43 1.41 19.26
C HIS A 296 3.28 1.09 20.50
N LYS A 297 4.49 0.57 20.31
CA LYS A 297 5.42 0.31 21.42
C LYS A 297 5.77 1.56 22.20
N LEU A 298 5.95 2.69 21.52
CA LEU A 298 6.17 3.98 22.16
C LEU A 298 4.97 4.45 22.99
N LEU A 299 3.76 4.29 22.46
CA LEU A 299 2.53 4.72 23.11
C LEU A 299 2.16 3.84 24.31
N ASP A 300 2.46 2.54 24.23
CA ASP A 300 2.24 1.57 25.30
C ASP A 300 3.29 1.68 26.43
N SER A 301 4.44 2.28 26.14
CA SER A 301 5.52 2.48 27.12
C SER A 301 5.14 3.48 28.22
N LYS A 302 5.43 3.11 29.48
CA LYS A 302 5.18 3.96 30.66
C LYS A 302 5.93 5.29 30.56
N ARG A 303 5.35 6.35 31.13
CA ARG A 303 5.96 7.68 31.21
C ARG A 303 6.51 7.95 32.61
N PRO A 304 7.78 8.38 32.77
CA PRO A 304 8.92 8.19 31.84
C PRO A 304 9.47 6.76 31.92
N SER A 305 10.15 6.28 30.87
CA SER A 305 10.89 5.01 30.90
C SER A 305 11.97 4.94 29.82
N ASP A 306 12.99 4.11 30.05
CA ASP A 306 14.06 3.86 29.07
C ASP A 306 13.51 3.30 27.76
N ASP A 307 12.51 2.41 27.81
CA ASP A 307 11.82 1.87 26.64
C ASP A 307 11.13 2.98 25.83
N ARG A 308 10.44 3.88 26.51
CA ARG A 308 9.79 5.03 25.87
C ARG A 308 10.83 5.92 25.18
N CYS A 309 11.96 6.18 25.83
CA CYS A 309 13.06 6.91 25.21
C CYS A 309 13.60 6.17 23.98
N PHE A 310 13.90 4.88 24.12
CA PHE A 310 14.39 4.04 23.03
C PHE A 310 13.45 4.07 21.82
N TYR A 311 12.15 3.80 22.00
CA TYR A 311 11.21 3.79 20.87
C TYR A 311 10.99 5.17 20.25
N ASN A 312 11.11 6.26 21.01
CA ASN A 312 11.00 7.62 20.44
C ASN A 312 12.24 7.97 19.61
N TYR A 313 13.44 7.57 20.05
CA TYR A 313 14.67 7.74 19.27
C TYR A 313 14.70 6.79 18.06
N LEU A 314 14.20 5.56 18.19
CA LEU A 314 14.03 4.64 17.07
C LEU A 314 13.04 5.20 16.04
N HIS A 315 11.92 5.78 16.49
CA HIS A 315 10.97 6.46 15.60
C HIS A 315 11.65 7.59 14.84
N LYS A 316 12.47 8.42 15.50
CA LYS A 316 13.25 9.47 14.83
C LYS A 316 14.24 8.91 13.82
N ASP A 317 14.96 7.84 14.15
CA ASP A 317 15.92 7.27 13.21
C ASP A 317 15.23 6.64 11.99
N VAL A 318 14.10 5.97 12.21
CA VAL A 318 13.34 5.33 11.14
C VAL A 318 12.61 6.35 10.27
N THR A 319 12.02 7.41 10.87
CA THR A 319 11.10 8.33 10.18
C THR A 319 11.63 9.75 9.93
N GLY A 320 12.72 10.13 10.59
CA GLY A 320 13.30 11.48 10.57
C GLY A 320 12.85 12.37 11.73
N ASP A 321 11.73 12.06 12.38
CA ASP A 321 11.12 12.91 13.41
C ASP A 321 10.78 12.15 14.69
N PHE A 322 10.83 12.84 15.83
CA PHE A 322 10.28 12.31 17.06
C PHE A 322 8.76 12.30 17.00
N LEU A 323 8.12 11.22 17.45
CA LEU A 323 6.66 11.15 17.53
C LEU A 323 6.12 11.97 18.72
N VAL A 324 6.87 12.00 19.82
CA VAL A 324 6.49 12.71 21.05
C VAL A 324 7.63 13.59 21.56
N HIS A 325 7.32 14.52 22.46
CA HIS A 325 8.35 15.37 23.07
C HIS A 325 9.47 14.55 23.70
N ARG A 326 10.70 15.03 23.54
CA ARG A 326 11.88 14.41 24.13
C ARG A 326 11.81 14.52 25.64
N GLU A 327 12.17 13.42 26.32
CA GLU A 327 12.45 13.46 27.75
C GLU A 327 13.75 14.25 27.99
N GLN A 328 13.86 14.89 29.15
CA GLN A 328 15.10 15.56 29.55
C GLN A 328 16.11 14.50 29.96
N LEU A 329 17.12 14.28 29.13
CA LEU A 329 18.17 13.28 29.32
C LEU A 329 19.53 13.96 29.42
N SER A 330 20.45 13.36 30.17
CA SER A 330 21.85 13.79 30.18
C SER A 330 22.52 13.45 28.83
N PRO A 331 23.62 14.12 28.47
CA PRO A 331 24.40 13.78 27.27
C PRO A 331 24.80 12.31 27.20
N GLU A 332 25.18 11.71 28.33
CA GLU A 332 25.60 10.30 28.42
C GLU A 332 24.44 9.35 28.12
N GLN A 333 23.24 9.64 28.65
CA GLN A 333 22.04 8.84 28.38
C GLN A 333 21.63 8.91 26.91
N ILE A 334 21.76 10.08 26.28
CA ILE A 334 21.50 10.26 24.84
C ILE A 334 22.44 9.37 24.03
N ILE A 335 23.75 9.41 24.31
CA ILE A 335 24.74 8.59 23.61
C ILE A 335 24.43 7.10 23.77
N GLU A 336 24.04 6.67 24.98
CA GLU A 336 23.68 5.27 25.23
C GLU A 336 22.45 4.84 24.41
N ILE A 337 21.38 5.64 24.41
CA ILE A 337 20.16 5.35 23.65
C ILE A 337 20.43 5.35 22.15
N GLU A 338 21.15 6.35 21.63
CA GLU A 338 21.50 6.42 20.20
C GLU A 338 22.36 5.22 19.79
N SER A 339 23.27 4.75 20.65
CA SER A 339 24.05 3.53 20.41
C SER A 339 23.14 2.29 20.30
N LYS A 340 22.19 2.12 21.23
CA LYS A 340 21.21 1.03 21.21
C LYS A 340 20.34 1.07 19.94
N VAL A 341 19.85 2.25 19.57
CA VAL A 341 19.04 2.44 18.36
C VAL A 341 19.86 2.11 17.11
N ASN A 342 21.09 2.59 17.01
CA ASN A 342 21.98 2.29 15.89
C ASN A 342 22.28 0.79 15.78
N GLU A 343 22.46 0.08 16.88
CA GLU A 343 22.64 -1.37 16.87
C GLU A 343 21.38 -2.10 16.40
N PHE A 344 20.21 -1.67 16.87
CA PHE A 344 18.93 -2.23 16.47
C PHE A 344 18.68 -2.04 14.97
N VAL A 345 18.82 -0.82 14.47
CA VAL A 345 18.58 -0.44 13.07
C VAL A 345 19.47 -1.20 12.09
N LYS A 346 20.72 -1.50 12.47
CA LYS A 346 21.63 -2.34 11.67
C LYS A 346 21.13 -3.76 11.44
N LYS A 347 20.27 -4.27 12.33
CA LYS A 347 19.68 -5.61 12.28
C LYS A 347 18.26 -5.61 11.71
N THR A 348 17.69 -4.42 11.47
CA THR A 348 16.33 -4.25 10.95
C THR A 348 16.28 -4.43 9.44
N HIS A 349 15.27 -5.15 8.95
CA HIS A 349 14.98 -5.27 7.53
C HIS A 349 13.82 -4.34 7.15
N TYR A 350 13.78 -3.86 5.91
CA TYR A 350 12.78 -2.89 5.47
C TYR A 350 12.09 -3.36 4.18
N PRO A 351 11.22 -4.38 4.25
CA PRO A 351 10.47 -4.83 3.08
C PRO A 351 9.54 -3.74 2.54
N ILE A 352 9.35 -3.75 1.22
CA ILE A 352 8.52 -2.79 0.49
C ILE A 352 7.23 -3.50 0.11
N TYR A 353 6.09 -2.98 0.52
CA TYR A 353 4.77 -3.57 0.24
C TYR A 353 3.91 -2.68 -0.67
N ILE A 354 4.45 -1.51 -1.05
CA ILE A 354 3.78 -0.59 -1.98
C ILE A 354 4.25 -0.85 -3.42
N ASP A 355 3.38 -0.55 -4.37
CA ASP A 355 3.69 -0.52 -5.80
C ASP A 355 3.00 0.68 -6.47
N ALA A 356 3.20 0.86 -7.78
CA ALA A 356 2.60 1.95 -8.54
C ALA A 356 1.06 1.86 -8.70
N LEU A 357 0.44 0.77 -8.23
CA LEU A 357 -1.01 0.61 -8.11
C LEU A 357 -1.51 0.82 -6.67
N THR A 358 -0.61 0.95 -5.68
CA THR A 358 -0.97 1.37 -4.34
C THR A 358 -1.39 2.83 -4.38
N PRO A 359 -2.57 3.20 -3.84
CA PRO A 359 -2.99 4.60 -3.76
C PRO A 359 -1.96 5.44 -3.00
N SER A 360 -1.73 6.68 -3.44
CA SER A 360 -0.72 7.56 -2.84
C SER A 360 -0.90 7.77 -1.33
N ALA A 361 -2.15 7.79 -0.86
CA ALA A 361 -2.50 7.89 0.56
C ALA A 361 -2.02 6.71 1.41
N LYS A 362 -1.76 5.53 0.82
CA LYS A 362 -1.30 4.30 1.50
C LYS A 362 0.21 4.04 1.30
N TRP A 363 0.96 5.00 0.78
CA TRP A 363 2.40 4.81 0.51
C TRP A 363 3.28 4.86 1.74
N ARG A 364 2.83 5.52 2.80
CA ARG A 364 3.57 5.63 4.06
C ARG A 364 2.98 4.66 5.07
N ASP A 365 3.86 4.10 5.88
CA ASP A 365 3.49 3.36 7.08
C ASP A 365 3.10 4.39 8.15
N GLN A 366 1.80 4.67 8.29
CA GLN A 366 1.24 5.68 9.20
C GLN A 366 0.19 5.10 10.12
#